data_AF-A0A931XM72-F1
#
_entry.id   AF-A0A931XM72-F1
#
_cell.length_a   1.000
_cell.length_b   1.000
_cell.length_c   1.000
_cell.angle_alpha   90.00
_cell.angle_beta   90.00
_cell.angle_gamma   90.00
#
_symmetry.space_group_name_H-M   'P 1'
#
loop_
_entity.id
_entity.type
_entity.pdbx_description
1 polymer ?
#
loop_
_entity_poly.entity_id
_entity_poly.type
_entity_poly.pdbx_seq_one_letter_code
_entity_poly.pdbx_strand_id
1 'polypeptide(L)'
;MNPVIDKIYTGVVQFSLVSLTIALAWFAFIYYPRVVNDYRTGNFPKKLAVAPVSAASKQFPIETNAYRIVFGKSSDTYYVFINGNNLDAYVNNRNSARLALKTALSMDNLCTISVIYVSNALLSVPQRFNSEPC
;
A
#
# COMPACT_ATOMS: atom_id res chain seq x y z
N MET A 1 39.83 -30.88 25.66
CA MET A 1 38.81 -30.87 24.59
C MET A 1 38.03 -32.16 24.72
N ASN A 2 36.73 -32.10 25.03
CA ASN A 2 35.97 -33.29 25.46
C ASN A 2 35.20 -33.86 24.26
N PRO A 3 35.64 -34.99 23.66
CA PRO A 3 35.19 -35.44 22.34
C PRO A 3 33.69 -35.81 22.27
N VAL A 4 33.08 -36.06 23.43
CA VAL A 4 31.64 -36.34 23.56
C VAL A 4 30.81 -35.06 23.38
N ILE A 5 31.31 -33.93 23.88
CA ILE A 5 30.63 -32.64 23.81
C ILE A 5 30.60 -32.14 22.36
N ASP A 6 31.74 -32.20 21.65
CA ASP A 6 31.83 -31.75 20.25
C ASP A 6 30.92 -32.54 19.30
N LYS A 7 30.73 -33.86 19.54
CA LYS A 7 29.79 -34.68 18.76
C LYS A 7 28.33 -34.24 18.93
N ILE A 8 27.93 -33.89 20.14
CA ILE A 8 26.54 -33.45 20.42
C ILE A 8 26.30 -32.08 19.79
N TYR A 9 27.22 -31.13 19.95
CA TYR A 9 27.10 -29.81 19.33
C TYR A 9 27.06 -29.89 17.81
N THR A 10 27.87 -30.76 17.20
CA THR A 10 27.85 -30.99 15.74
C THR A 10 26.49 -31.53 15.28
N GLY A 11 25.89 -32.47 16.02
CA GLY A 11 24.56 -33.01 15.70
C GLY A 11 23.45 -31.95 15.79
N VAL A 12 23.49 -31.10 16.81
CA VAL A 12 22.52 -30.00 16.99
C VAL A 12 22.63 -28.97 15.86
N VAL A 13 23.86 -28.63 15.45
CA VAL A 13 24.10 -27.71 14.34
C VAL A 13 23.61 -28.29 13.01
N GLN A 14 23.88 -29.57 12.74
CA GLN A 14 23.37 -30.22 11.52
C GLN A 14 21.84 -30.28 11.50
N PHE A 15 21.20 -30.61 12.62
CA PHE A 15 19.74 -30.68 12.69
C PHE A 15 19.08 -29.30 12.51
N SER A 16 19.65 -28.25 13.11
CA SER A 16 19.16 -26.88 12.95
C SER A 16 19.35 -26.35 11.53
N LEU A 17 20.45 -26.72 10.87
CA LEU A 17 20.67 -26.39 9.46
C LEU A 17 19.62 -27.05 8.57
N VAL A 18 19.36 -28.36 8.78
CA VAL A 18 18.37 -29.10 7.99
C VAL A 18 16.96 -28.55 8.21
N SER A 19 16.55 -28.29 9.45
CA SER A 19 15.22 -27.77 9.74
C SER A 19 15.00 -26.37 9.15
N LEU A 20 16.02 -25.51 9.20
CA LEU A 20 15.98 -24.19 8.58
C LEU A 20 15.87 -24.29 7.05
N THR A 21 16.63 -25.21 6.44
CA THR A 21 16.62 -25.40 4.98
C THR A 21 15.26 -25.91 4.50
N ILE A 22 14.64 -26.83 5.24
CA ILE A 22 13.29 -27.34 4.95
C ILE A 22 12.25 -26.22 5.11
N ALA A 23 12.36 -25.40 6.17
CA ALA A 23 11.46 -24.27 6.38
C ALA A 23 11.57 -23.24 5.24
N LEU A 24 12.79 -22.92 4.80
CA LEU A 24 13.01 -22.04 3.65
C LEU A 24 12.42 -22.61 2.37
N ALA A 25 12.66 -23.90 2.09
CA ALA A 25 12.11 -24.56 0.91
C ALA A 25 10.57 -24.53 0.92
N TRP A 26 9.95 -24.85 2.06
CA TRP A 26 8.50 -24.77 2.22
C TRP A 26 7.98 -23.33 2.01
N PHE A 27 8.67 -22.33 2.56
CA PHE A 27 8.29 -20.94 2.38
C PHE A 27 8.38 -20.51 0.91
N ALA A 28 9.48 -20.84 0.23
CA ALA A 28 9.73 -20.42 -1.14
C ALA A 28 8.81 -21.13 -2.16
N PHE A 29 8.58 -22.43 -1.99
CA PHE A 29 7.88 -23.23 -3.01
C PHE A 29 6.40 -23.50 -2.70
N ILE A 30 5.96 -23.36 -1.45
CA ILE A 30 4.55 -23.62 -1.08
C ILE A 30 3.88 -22.33 -0.64
N TYR A 31 4.44 -21.65 0.36
CA TYR A 31 3.79 -20.47 0.94
C TYR A 31 3.76 -19.28 -0.03
N TYR A 32 4.91 -18.91 -0.59
CA TYR A 32 5.03 -17.77 -1.48
C TYR A 32 4.13 -17.86 -2.73
N PRO A 33 4.15 -18.94 -3.54
CA PRO A 33 3.29 -19.03 -4.71
C PRO A 33 1.80 -19.08 -4.35
N ARG A 34 1.42 -19.67 -3.20
CA ARG A 34 0.03 -19.65 -2.72
C ARG A 34 -0.44 -18.23 -2.43
N VAL A 35 0.34 -17.47 -1.69
CA VAL A 35 0.03 -16.07 -1.36
C VAL A 35 -0.06 -15.23 -2.63
N VAL A 36 0.88 -15.38 -3.57
CA VAL A 36 0.84 -14.67 -4.86
C VAL A 36 -0.42 -15.04 -5.67
N ASN A 37 -0.83 -16.31 -5.65
CA ASN A 37 -2.04 -16.74 -6.34
C ASN A 37 -3.32 -16.21 -5.67
N ASP A 38 -3.37 -16.17 -4.34
CA ASP A 38 -4.46 -15.57 -3.58
C ASP A 38 -4.60 -14.06 -3.90
N TYR A 39 -3.48 -13.35 -4.04
CA TYR A 39 -3.48 -11.95 -4.50
C TYR A 39 -3.94 -11.80 -5.96
N ARG A 40 -3.52 -12.70 -6.87
CA ARG A 40 -3.95 -12.67 -8.29
C ARG A 40 -5.44 -12.96 -8.46
N THR A 41 -5.99 -13.84 -7.63
CA THR A 41 -7.41 -14.24 -7.69
C THR A 41 -8.34 -13.29 -6.93
N GLY A 42 -7.80 -12.24 -6.30
CA GLY A 42 -8.57 -11.26 -5.55
C GLY A 42 -9.10 -11.79 -4.21
N ASN A 43 -8.58 -12.93 -3.74
CA ASN A 43 -8.96 -13.53 -2.46
C ASN A 43 -8.15 -12.89 -1.34
N PHE A 44 -8.44 -11.62 -1.06
CA PHE A 44 -7.75 -10.87 -0.03
C PHE A 44 -8.09 -11.41 1.37
N PRO A 45 -7.13 -11.42 2.32
CA PRO A 45 -7.42 -11.78 3.70
C PRO A 45 -8.52 -10.86 4.25
N LYS A 46 -9.59 -11.45 4.80
CA LYS A 46 -10.79 -10.72 5.29
C LYS A 46 -10.51 -9.69 6.39
N LYS A 47 -9.30 -9.71 6.96
CA LYS A 47 -8.80 -8.72 7.93
C LYS A 47 -7.55 -8.05 7.34
N LEU A 48 -7.74 -7.23 6.31
CA LEU A 48 -6.74 -6.23 5.98
C LEU A 48 -6.90 -5.08 6.97
N ALA A 49 -5.81 -4.66 7.62
CA ALA A 49 -5.80 -3.45 8.46
C ALA A 49 -6.10 -2.17 7.64
N VAL A 50 -6.07 -2.29 6.31
CA VAL A 50 -6.29 -1.22 5.35
C VAL A 50 -7.20 -1.76 4.24
N ALA A 51 -8.32 -1.09 3.96
CA ALA A 51 -9.25 -1.53 2.94
C ALA A 51 -8.55 -1.62 1.56
N PRO A 52 -8.75 -2.71 0.79
CA PRO A 52 -8.16 -2.84 -0.53
C PRO A 52 -8.73 -1.77 -1.46
N VAL A 53 -7.84 -0.93 -2.00
CA VAL A 53 -8.18 0.16 -2.91
C VAL A 53 -8.34 -0.42 -4.32
N SER A 54 -9.57 -0.72 -4.71
CA SER A 54 -9.93 -1.04 -6.09
C SER A 54 -10.67 0.15 -6.70
N ALA A 55 -10.04 0.81 -7.68
CA ALA A 55 -10.66 1.91 -8.42
C ALA A 55 -10.81 1.49 -9.89
N ALA A 56 -11.86 0.73 -10.18
CA ALA A 56 -12.33 0.54 -11.55
C ALA A 56 -13.38 1.61 -11.85
N SER A 57 -12.95 2.84 -12.16
CA SER A 57 -13.86 3.84 -12.73
C SER A 57 -13.33 4.35 -14.07
N LYS A 58 -14.17 4.21 -15.10
CA LYS A 58 -13.91 4.72 -16.46
C LYS A 58 -14.46 6.14 -16.67
N GLN A 59 -15.14 6.74 -15.69
CA GLN A 59 -15.84 8.02 -15.82
C GLN A 59 -15.73 8.88 -14.56
N PHE A 60 -15.47 10.18 -14.72
CA PHE A 60 -15.50 11.16 -13.64
C PHE A 60 -16.95 11.58 -13.33
N PRO A 61 -17.32 11.83 -12.05
CA PRO A 61 -16.46 11.85 -10.87
C PRO A 61 -16.17 10.45 -10.29
N ILE A 62 -14.95 10.27 -9.75
CA ILE A 62 -14.58 9.06 -9.01
C ILE A 62 -14.85 9.31 -7.54
N GLU A 63 -15.87 8.67 -6.98
CA GLU A 63 -16.30 8.88 -5.59
C GLU A 63 -16.05 7.63 -4.75
N THR A 64 -15.39 7.82 -3.62
CA THR A 64 -15.17 6.79 -2.59
C THR A 64 -15.33 7.42 -1.21
N ASN A 65 -15.46 6.60 -0.17
CA ASN A 65 -15.50 7.10 1.22
C ASN A 65 -14.23 7.89 1.62
N ALA A 66 -13.10 7.59 0.96
CA ALA A 66 -11.78 8.15 1.27
C ALA A 66 -11.45 9.40 0.44
N TYR A 67 -11.96 9.49 -0.79
CA TYR A 67 -11.67 10.61 -1.69
C TYR A 67 -12.73 10.75 -2.80
N ARG A 68 -12.85 11.96 -3.32
CA ARG A 68 -13.69 12.31 -4.47
C ARG A 68 -12.85 13.06 -5.51
N ILE A 69 -12.89 12.62 -6.77
CA ILE A 69 -12.16 13.24 -7.86
C ILE A 69 -13.15 13.79 -8.89
N VAL A 70 -13.05 15.07 -9.19
CA VAL A 70 -13.93 15.78 -10.13
C VAL A 70 -13.08 16.48 -11.19
N PHE A 71 -13.51 16.39 -12.45
CA PHE A 71 -12.88 17.12 -13.55
C PHE A 71 -13.66 18.41 -13.85
N GLY A 72 -13.02 19.56 -13.66
CA GLY A 72 -13.58 20.87 -13.98
C GLY A 72 -13.37 21.21 -15.46
N LYS A 73 -14.38 20.98 -16.31
CA LYS A 73 -14.31 21.26 -17.75
C LYS A 73 -13.96 22.71 -18.11
N SER A 74 -14.33 23.66 -17.24
CA SER A 74 -14.09 25.10 -17.45
C SER A 74 -12.63 25.51 -17.19
N SER A 75 -11.96 24.81 -16.27
CA SER A 75 -10.60 25.14 -15.81
C SER A 75 -9.56 24.10 -16.23
N ASP A 76 -9.96 23.07 -16.98
CA ASP A 76 -9.13 21.90 -17.35
C ASP A 76 -8.30 21.36 -16.16
N THR A 77 -8.95 21.30 -14.99
CA THR A 77 -8.30 21.00 -13.72
C THR A 77 -9.01 19.86 -13.01
N TYR A 78 -8.23 18.93 -12.46
CA TYR A 78 -8.71 17.83 -11.62
C TYR A 78 -8.71 18.26 -10.15
N TYR A 79 -9.89 18.27 -9.54
CA TYR A 79 -10.06 18.55 -8.12
C TYR A 79 -10.17 17.23 -7.35
N VAL A 80 -9.24 17.00 -6.44
CA VAL A 80 -9.16 15.80 -5.60
C VAL A 80 -9.47 16.18 -4.16
N PHE A 81 -10.66 15.83 -3.72
CA PHE A 81 -11.11 16.03 -2.35
C PHE A 81 -10.77 14.80 -1.52
N ILE A 82 -9.95 14.96 -0.48
CA ILE A 82 -9.45 13.87 0.35
C ILE A 82 -10.14 13.95 1.71
N ASN A 83 -10.66 12.82 2.18
CA ASN A 83 -11.21 12.70 3.52
C ASN A 83 -10.15 12.11 4.45
N GLY A 84 -9.83 12.77 5.55
CA GLY A 84 -8.80 12.30 6.48
C GLY A 84 -8.71 13.15 7.74
N ASN A 85 -9.09 12.58 8.89
CA ASN A 85 -9.14 13.28 10.16
C ASN A 85 -7.75 13.43 10.83
N ASN A 86 -6.75 12.72 10.34
CA ASN A 86 -5.35 12.78 10.80
C ASN A 86 -4.39 12.78 9.60
N LEU A 87 -3.15 13.20 9.84
CA LEU A 87 -2.14 13.35 8.78
C LEU A 87 -1.87 12.02 8.05
N ASP A 88 -1.82 10.91 8.77
CA ASP A 88 -1.54 9.59 8.17
C ASP A 88 -2.68 9.12 7.25
N ALA A 89 -3.94 9.27 7.67
CA ALA A 89 -5.08 8.95 6.81
C ALA A 89 -5.14 9.89 5.60
N TYR A 90 -4.83 11.17 5.79
CA TYR A 90 -4.76 12.12 4.67
C TYR A 90 -3.70 11.71 3.65
N VAL A 91 -2.48 11.40 4.08
CA VAL A 91 -1.38 10.98 3.18
C VAL A 91 -1.73 9.69 2.44
N ASN A 92 -2.27 8.69 3.15
CA ASN A 92 -2.68 7.43 2.54
C ASN A 92 -3.82 7.61 1.53
N ASN A 93 -4.82 8.42 1.87
CA ASN A 93 -5.96 8.68 0.99
C ASN A 93 -5.56 9.56 -0.20
N ARG A 94 -4.63 10.50 -0.02
CA ARG A 94 -4.00 11.27 -1.11
C ARG A 94 -3.27 10.35 -2.08
N ASN A 95 -2.45 9.43 -1.59
CA ASN A 95 -1.72 8.48 -2.42
C ASN A 95 -2.66 7.56 -3.19
N SER A 96 -3.73 7.12 -2.54
CA SER A 96 -4.79 6.30 -3.15
C SER A 96 -5.53 7.06 -4.25
N ALA A 97 -5.90 8.32 -4.00
CA ALA A 97 -6.53 9.18 -4.99
C ALA A 97 -5.60 9.49 -6.17
N ARG A 98 -4.30 9.68 -5.90
CA ARG A 98 -3.27 9.85 -6.94
C ARG A 98 -3.16 8.62 -7.83
N LEU A 99 -3.16 7.43 -7.23
CA LEU A 99 -3.12 6.17 -7.98
C LEU A 99 -4.39 6.00 -8.82
N ALA A 100 -5.56 6.25 -8.24
CA ALA A 100 -6.83 6.19 -8.95
C ALA A 100 -6.88 7.15 -10.15
N LEU A 101 -6.37 8.37 -9.98
CA LEU A 101 -6.28 9.36 -11.06
C LEU A 101 -5.34 8.90 -12.18
N LYS A 102 -4.16 8.36 -11.84
CA LYS A 102 -3.23 7.78 -12.82
C LYS A 102 -3.87 6.66 -13.62
N THR A 103 -4.55 5.74 -12.94
CA THR A 103 -5.23 4.61 -13.59
C THR A 103 -6.38 5.10 -14.49
N ALA A 104 -7.19 6.04 -14.01
CA ALA A 104 -8.31 6.59 -14.78
C ALA A 104 -7.86 7.33 -16.04
N LEU A 105 -6.74 8.05 -15.96
CA LEU A 105 -6.16 8.78 -17.10
C LEU A 105 -5.20 7.94 -17.94
N SER A 106 -4.89 6.71 -17.52
CA SER A 106 -3.86 5.86 -18.15
C SER A 106 -2.52 6.58 -18.30
N MET A 107 -2.11 7.32 -17.26
CA MET A 107 -0.89 8.12 -17.25
C MET A 107 0.04 7.70 -16.11
N ASP A 108 1.34 7.56 -16.41
CA ASP A 108 2.35 7.23 -15.42
C ASP A 108 2.71 8.41 -14.51
N ASN A 109 2.60 9.63 -15.05
CA ASN A 109 2.90 10.87 -14.33
C ASN A 109 1.75 11.88 -14.45
N LEU A 110 1.49 12.61 -13.36
CA LEU A 110 0.45 13.63 -13.27
C LEU A 110 1.03 15.07 -13.31
N CYS A 111 2.34 15.23 -13.49
CA CYS A 111 3.00 16.55 -13.52
C CYS A 111 2.63 17.40 -14.75
N THR A 112 2.04 16.80 -15.79
CA THR A 112 1.63 17.47 -17.02
C THR A 112 0.19 17.99 -16.97
N ILE A 113 -0.53 17.69 -15.89
CA ILE A 113 -1.95 18.06 -15.73
C ILE A 113 -2.15 18.83 -14.43
N SER A 114 -3.09 19.76 -14.45
CA SER A 114 -3.44 20.58 -13.28
C SER A 114 -4.25 19.74 -12.29
N VAL A 115 -3.65 19.33 -11.17
CA VAL A 115 -4.32 18.59 -10.09
C VAL A 115 -4.25 19.37 -8.79
N ILE A 116 -5.41 19.69 -8.21
CA ILE A 116 -5.53 20.38 -6.94
C ILE A 116 -6.02 19.40 -5.88
N TYR A 117 -5.23 19.22 -4.82
CA TYR A 117 -5.58 18.39 -3.66
C TYR A 117 -6.18 19.26 -2.56
N VAL A 118 -7.39 18.93 -2.13
CA VAL A 118 -8.11 19.65 -1.06
C VAL A 118 -8.47 18.65 0.03
N SER A 119 -8.27 19.01 1.30
CA SER A 119 -8.82 18.22 2.41
C SER A 119 -10.26 18.64 2.68
N ASN A 120 -11.16 17.65 2.80
CA ASN A 120 -12.54 17.88 3.26
C ASN A 120 -12.68 17.84 4.78
N ALA A 121 -11.64 17.39 5.49
CA ALA A 121 -11.63 17.31 6.94
C ALA A 121 -10.65 18.34 7.52
N LEU A 122 -10.98 18.90 8.69
CA LEU A 122 -10.06 19.69 9.51
C LEU A 122 -8.90 18.78 9.92
N LEU A 123 -7.78 18.88 9.20
CA LEU A 123 -6.58 18.12 9.54
C LEU A 123 -6.05 18.64 10.87
N SER A 124 -6.01 17.79 11.89
CA SER A 124 -5.15 18.01 13.04
C SER A 124 -3.71 17.79 12.61
N VAL A 125 -3.06 18.86 12.11
CA VAL A 125 -1.65 18.84 11.72
C VAL A 125 -0.82 18.97 13.00
N PRO A 126 0.05 17.99 13.33
CA PRO A 126 1.01 18.17 14.42
C PRO A 126 1.85 19.42 14.15
N GLN A 127 1.98 20.32 15.13
CA GLN A 127 2.60 21.66 14.98
C GLN A 127 3.97 21.67 14.26
N ARG A 128 4.69 20.56 14.31
CA ARG A 128 5.98 20.30 13.65
C ARG A 128 5.97 20.27 12.11
N PHE A 129 4.81 20.30 11.44
CA PHE A 129 4.72 20.29 9.97
C PHE A 129 4.02 21.54 9.39
N ASN A 130 3.84 22.58 10.20
CA ASN A 130 3.06 23.77 9.81
C ASN A 130 3.87 24.84 9.04
N SER A 131 5.14 24.55 8.73
CA SER A 131 6.03 25.50 8.05
C SER A 131 6.85 24.79 6.98
N GLU A 132 6.25 24.59 5.82
CA GLU A 132 6.99 24.54 4.57
C GLU A 132 6.07 24.95 3.42
N PRO A 133 6.26 26.15 2.85
CA PRO A 133 5.69 26.48 1.56
C PRO A 133 6.57 25.84 0.48
N CYS A 134 5.96 24.93 -0.29
CA CYS A 134 6.45 24.35 -1.56
C CYS A 134 7.87 23.78 -1.59
#